data_AF-A0A0Q7VZG2-F1
#
_entry.id   AF-A0A0Q7VZG2-F1
#
_cell.length_a   1.000
_cell.length_b   1.000
_cell.length_c   1.000
_cell.angle_alpha   90.00
_cell.angle_beta   90.00
_cell.angle_gamma   90.00
#
_symmetry.space_group_name_H-M   'P 1'
#
loop_
_entity.id
_entity.type
_entity.pdbx_description
1 polymer ?
#
loop_
_entity_poly.entity_id
_entity_poly.type
_entity_poly.pdbx_seq_one_letter_code
_entity_poly.pdbx_strand_id
1 'polypeptide(L)'
;MSERVAVVEHSALSESHVAALRELFDSEYRVTHGEWDPDRPYGYSPADVHTTIFRGNRAVAHVGFQRRVIRVGRAEVRIAGTGGVLVHPDWRSEGVGRRVMSHAQQAMRGDERVEFGYLGCRDEVVEFYERTGWSRVNAVERHVSTVDTTKTVTSSGGPILVFAAVADPRGDAPRWPLGDIDLDGTPW
;
A
#
# COMPACT_ATOMS: atom_id res chain seq x y z
N MET A 1 -4.32 26.77 -3.69
CA MET A 1 -3.01 26.39 -3.10
C MET A 1 -2.31 25.44 -4.05
N SER A 2 -0.99 25.56 -4.23
CA SER A 2 -0.22 24.65 -5.09
C SER A 2 -0.14 23.26 -4.45
N GLU A 3 -0.31 22.21 -5.25
CA GLU A 3 -0.20 20.81 -4.86
C GLU A 3 1.25 20.34 -5.10
N ARG A 4 1.87 19.71 -4.09
CA ARG A 4 3.23 19.15 -4.19
C ARG A 4 3.19 17.66 -3.92
N VAL A 5 3.81 16.87 -4.78
CA VAL A 5 3.98 15.43 -4.58
C VAL A 5 5.37 15.16 -3.99
N ALA A 6 5.45 14.25 -3.03
CA ALA A 6 6.70 13.74 -2.50
C ALA A 6 6.68 12.21 -2.53
N VAL A 7 7.72 11.60 -3.09
CA VAL A 7 7.99 10.17 -3.03
C VAL A 7 9.31 10.01 -2.28
N VAL A 8 9.27 9.43 -1.09
CA VAL A 8 10.40 9.46 -0.15
C VAL A 8 10.61 8.07 0.44
N GLU A 9 11.84 7.59 0.45
CA GLU A 9 12.21 6.38 1.21
C GLU A 9 11.99 6.63 2.70
N HIS A 10 11.54 5.62 3.43
CA HIS A 10 11.20 5.71 4.85
C HIS A 10 12.37 6.28 5.67
N SER A 11 13.58 5.79 5.41
CA SER A 11 14.81 6.26 6.07
C SER A 11 15.17 7.72 5.77
N ALA A 12 14.55 8.34 4.77
CA ALA A 12 14.76 9.73 4.36
C ALA A 12 13.61 10.66 4.78
N LEU A 13 12.63 10.16 5.55
CA LEU A 13 11.57 10.99 6.09
C LEU A 13 12.14 12.04 7.05
N SER A 14 11.94 13.31 6.71
CA SER A 14 12.21 14.40 7.65
C SER A 14 11.17 14.44 8.77
N GLU A 15 11.53 15.04 9.91
CA GLU A 15 10.61 15.22 11.04
C GLU A 15 9.30 15.93 10.65
N SER A 16 9.37 16.92 9.76
CA SER A 16 8.18 17.65 9.29
C SER A 16 7.27 16.78 8.39
N HIS A 17 7.85 15.86 7.62
CA HIS A 17 7.08 14.89 6.82
C HIS A 17 6.39 13.88 7.74
N VAL A 18 7.11 13.34 8.73
CA VAL A 18 6.52 12.44 9.75
C VAL A 18 5.38 13.12 10.50
N ALA A 19 5.58 14.37 10.93
CA ALA A 19 4.54 15.15 11.61
C ALA A 19 3.29 15.34 10.74
N ALA A 20 3.46 15.65 9.46
CA ALA A 20 2.34 15.82 8.53
C ALA A 20 1.58 14.50 8.25
N LEU A 21 2.29 13.36 8.17
CA LEU A 21 1.65 12.06 8.04
C LEU A 21 0.92 11.66 9.32
N ARG A 22 1.52 11.91 10.49
CA ARG A 22 0.86 11.67 11.77
C ARG A 22 -0.42 12.50 11.88
N GLU A 23 -0.41 13.79 11.51
CA GLU A 23 -1.61 14.62 11.46
C GLU A 23 -2.68 14.00 10.54
N LEU A 24 -2.30 13.56 9.35
CA LEU A 24 -3.21 12.92 8.39
C LEU A 24 -3.85 11.65 8.96
N PHE A 25 -3.06 10.70 9.45
CA PHE A 25 -3.56 9.42 9.95
C PHE A 25 -4.32 9.56 11.27
N ASP A 26 -3.82 10.38 12.20
CA ASP A 26 -4.48 10.60 13.49
C ASP A 26 -5.84 11.28 13.33
N SER A 27 -6.02 12.12 12.30
CA SER A 27 -7.32 12.74 12.01
C SER A 27 -8.42 11.72 11.73
N GLU A 28 -8.08 10.55 11.18
CA GLU A 28 -9.04 9.50 10.82
C GLU A 28 -9.06 8.37 11.87
N TYR A 29 -7.89 7.92 12.34
CA TYR A 29 -7.77 6.64 13.04
C TYR A 29 -7.38 6.75 14.52
N ARG A 30 -7.02 7.93 15.03
CA ARG A 30 -6.51 8.07 16.42
C ARG A 30 -7.46 7.48 17.45
N VAL A 31 -8.76 7.72 17.31
CA VAL A 31 -9.78 7.25 18.26
C VAL A 31 -9.85 5.72 18.30
N THR A 32 -9.63 5.06 17.18
CA THR A 32 -9.83 3.61 17.03
C THR A 32 -8.54 2.80 17.16
N HIS A 33 -7.40 3.37 16.79
CA HIS A 33 -6.12 2.66 16.72
C HIS A 33 -4.98 3.31 17.52
N GLY A 34 -5.21 4.47 18.13
CA GLY A 34 -4.18 5.25 18.83
C GLY A 34 -3.31 6.08 17.88
N GLU A 35 -2.21 6.62 18.40
CA GLU A 35 -1.31 7.47 17.62
C GLU A 35 -0.66 6.68 16.48
N TRP A 36 -0.55 7.31 15.32
CA TRP A 36 0.11 6.71 14.17
C TRP A 36 1.63 6.70 14.35
N ASP A 37 2.19 5.50 14.12
CA ASP A 37 3.62 5.20 14.14
C ASP A 37 4.04 4.75 12.73
N PRO A 38 4.97 5.45 12.05
CA PRO A 38 5.44 5.07 10.73
C PRO A 38 6.18 3.72 10.72
N ASP A 39 6.85 3.34 11.81
CA ASP A 39 7.64 2.10 11.92
C ASP A 39 6.74 0.90 12.25
N ARG A 40 5.59 1.14 12.87
CA ARG A 40 4.64 0.10 13.26
C ARG A 40 3.19 0.58 13.14
N PRO A 41 2.68 0.82 11.93
CA PRO A 41 1.35 1.39 11.72
C PRO A 41 0.28 0.42 12.20
N TYR A 42 -0.18 0.59 13.44
CA TYR A 42 -1.24 -0.21 14.08
C TYR A 42 -0.96 -1.73 14.07
N GLY A 43 0.32 -2.12 14.09
CA GLY A 43 0.76 -3.51 14.02
C GLY A 43 0.84 -4.10 12.61
N TYR A 44 0.46 -3.34 11.57
CA TYR A 44 0.73 -3.68 10.18
C TYR A 44 2.20 -3.45 9.83
N SER A 45 2.61 -3.96 8.67
CA SER A 45 3.95 -3.77 8.14
C SER A 45 4.19 -2.29 7.80
N PRO A 46 5.37 -1.74 8.09
CA PRO A 46 5.73 -0.39 7.68
C PRO A 46 5.90 -0.31 6.16
N ALA A 47 5.87 0.92 5.63
CA ALA A 47 6.22 1.18 4.25
C ALA A 47 7.73 1.48 4.13
N ASP A 48 8.36 1.00 3.07
CA ASP A 48 9.72 1.43 2.72
C ASP A 48 9.69 2.73 1.90
N VAL A 49 8.60 3.00 1.17
CA VAL A 49 8.43 4.22 0.39
C VAL A 49 7.08 4.86 0.70
N HIS A 50 7.11 6.17 0.92
CA HIS A 50 5.95 6.99 1.17
C HIS A 50 5.69 7.92 -0.02
N THR A 51 4.54 7.76 -0.67
CA THR A 51 4.03 8.71 -1.66
C THR A 51 2.99 9.59 -1.00
N THR A 52 3.25 10.89 -0.93
CA THR A 52 2.40 11.86 -0.25
C THR A 52 2.07 13.03 -1.16
N ILE A 53 0.81 13.44 -1.17
CA ILE A 53 0.38 14.71 -1.77
C ILE A 53 0.22 15.75 -0.66
N PHE A 54 0.82 16.92 -0.85
CA PHE A 54 0.77 18.06 0.06
C PHE A 54 0.01 19.23 -0.56
N ARG A 55 -0.74 19.96 0.29
CA ARG A 55 -1.24 21.31 -0.01
C ARG A 55 -0.70 22.25 1.06
N GLY A 56 0.28 23.07 0.69
CA GLY A 56 1.12 23.77 1.68
C GLY A 56 1.91 22.76 2.52
N ASN A 57 1.80 22.84 3.84
CA ASN A 57 2.47 21.93 4.77
C ASN A 57 1.61 20.71 5.17
N ARG A 58 0.34 20.66 4.75
CA ARG A 58 -0.57 19.59 5.14
C ARG A 58 -0.50 18.43 4.16
N ALA A 59 -0.30 17.22 4.67
CA ALA A 59 -0.47 16.00 3.90
C ALA A 59 -1.97 15.78 3.66
N VAL A 60 -2.38 15.70 2.39
CA VAL A 60 -3.79 15.53 2.01
C VAL A 60 -4.09 14.13 1.50
N ALA A 61 -3.07 13.39 1.06
CA ALA A 61 -3.20 11.98 0.73
C ALA A 61 -1.88 11.25 0.85
N HIS A 62 -1.95 9.96 1.14
CA HIS A 62 -0.80 9.07 1.30
C HIS A 62 -1.09 7.70 0.68
N VAL A 63 -0.04 7.10 0.09
CA VAL A 63 0.06 5.68 -0.25
C VAL A 63 1.47 5.24 0.09
N GLY A 64 1.61 4.20 0.91
CA GLY A 64 2.89 3.60 1.24
C GLY A 64 3.03 2.22 0.60
N PHE A 65 4.27 1.80 0.34
CA PHE A 65 4.53 0.40 0.01
C PHE A 65 5.82 -0.12 0.62
N GLN A 66 5.84 -1.41 0.91
CA GLN A 66 7.02 -2.18 1.31
C GLN A 66 7.43 -3.13 0.20
N ARG A 67 8.73 -3.32 0.03
CA ARG A 67 9.28 -4.35 -0.85
C ARG A 67 9.36 -5.65 -0.08
N ARG A 68 8.70 -6.68 -0.59
CA ARG A 68 8.76 -8.01 0.02
C ARG A 68 8.76 -9.11 -1.04
N VAL A 69 9.50 -10.18 -0.79
CA VAL A 69 9.31 -11.45 -1.50
C VAL A 69 8.27 -12.26 -0.73
N ILE A 70 7.19 -12.62 -1.40
CA ILE A 70 6.12 -13.47 -0.85
C ILE A 70 6.05 -14.79 -1.62
N ARG A 71 5.27 -15.76 -1.12
CA ARG A 71 5.00 -17.00 -1.85
C ARG A 71 3.59 -17.00 -2.43
N VAL A 72 3.45 -17.39 -3.68
CA VAL A 72 2.16 -17.60 -4.36
C VAL A 72 2.18 -18.99 -4.99
N GLY A 73 1.46 -19.93 -4.38
CA GLY A 73 1.56 -21.35 -4.71
C GLY A 73 2.99 -21.87 -4.54
N ARG A 74 3.69 -22.09 -5.65
CA ARG A 74 5.11 -22.54 -5.67
C ARG A 74 6.09 -21.45 -6.09
N ALA A 75 5.61 -20.27 -6.47
CA ALA A 75 6.44 -19.17 -6.94
C ALA A 75 6.81 -18.24 -5.77
N GLU A 76 8.04 -17.71 -5.83
CA GLU A 76 8.42 -16.53 -5.06
C GLU A 76 8.14 -15.29 -5.91
N VAL A 77 7.51 -14.27 -5.32
CA VAL A 77 7.04 -13.07 -6.03
C VAL A 77 7.51 -11.83 -5.31
N ARG A 78 8.20 -10.93 -6.03
CA ARG A 78 8.59 -9.63 -5.49
C ARG A 78 7.45 -8.64 -5.61
N ILE A 79 6.97 -8.14 -4.47
CA ILE A 79 5.84 -7.24 -4.43
C ILE A 79 6.18 -5.89 -3.80
N ALA A 80 5.43 -4.88 -4.21
CA ALA A 80 5.17 -3.67 -3.46
C ALA A 80 3.89 -3.90 -2.64
N GLY A 81 4.04 -4.44 -1.44
CA GLY A 81 2.94 -4.59 -0.47
C GLY A 81 2.45 -3.21 -0.05
N THR A 82 1.24 -2.85 -0.46
CA THR A 82 0.72 -1.48 -0.44
C THR A 82 -0.24 -1.30 0.72
N GLY A 83 0.00 -0.27 1.52
CA GLY A 83 -0.75 0.03 2.73
C GLY A 83 -0.80 1.52 3.03
N GLY A 84 -1.46 1.88 4.13
CA GLY A 84 -1.59 3.27 4.56
C GLY A 84 -2.25 4.17 3.50
N VAL A 85 -3.17 3.64 2.69
CA VAL A 85 -3.87 4.42 1.67
C VAL A 85 -4.91 5.30 2.35
N LEU A 86 -4.68 6.61 2.39
CA LEU A 86 -5.59 7.55 3.04
C LEU A 86 -5.67 8.85 2.26
N VAL A 87 -6.90 9.37 2.12
CA VAL A 87 -7.18 10.73 1.66
C VAL A 87 -7.89 11.45 2.80
N HIS A 88 -7.36 12.62 3.14
CA HIS A 88 -7.94 13.46 4.16
C HIS A 88 -9.41 13.81 3.81
N PRO A 89 -10.35 13.74 4.78
CA PRO A 89 -11.78 13.91 4.56
C PRO A 89 -12.18 15.13 3.71
N ASP A 90 -11.62 16.30 4.02
CA ASP A 90 -11.91 17.56 3.32
C ASP A 90 -11.53 17.58 1.82
N TRP A 91 -10.74 16.62 1.35
CA TRP A 91 -10.25 16.55 -0.03
C TRP A 91 -10.64 15.24 -0.75
N ARG A 92 -11.59 14.49 -0.18
CA ARG A 92 -12.21 13.34 -0.86
C ARG A 92 -13.03 13.84 -2.05
N SER A 93 -13.25 12.97 -3.04
CA SER A 93 -14.00 13.26 -4.27
C SER A 93 -13.39 14.30 -5.23
N GLU A 94 -12.24 14.91 -4.92
CA GLU A 94 -11.47 15.78 -5.85
C GLU A 94 -10.48 15.00 -6.74
N GLY A 95 -10.59 13.68 -6.80
CA GLY A 95 -9.67 12.80 -7.54
C GLY A 95 -8.26 12.67 -6.93
N VAL A 96 -8.01 13.25 -5.75
CA VAL A 96 -6.69 13.21 -5.07
C VAL A 96 -6.22 11.77 -4.84
N GLY A 97 -7.14 10.88 -4.44
CA GLY A 97 -6.84 9.45 -4.25
C GLY A 97 -6.27 8.78 -5.50
N ARG A 98 -6.85 9.07 -6.68
CA ARG A 98 -6.34 8.52 -7.95
C ARG A 98 -4.96 9.08 -8.30
N ARG A 99 -4.73 10.37 -8.02
CA ARG A 99 -3.43 11.01 -8.26
C ARG A 99 -2.33 10.42 -7.38
N VAL A 100 -2.56 10.28 -6.07
CA VAL A 100 -1.56 9.72 -5.15
C VAL A 100 -1.25 8.26 -5.50
N MET A 101 -2.29 7.48 -5.86
CA MET A 101 -2.11 6.09 -6.30
C MET A 101 -1.31 6.01 -7.61
N SER A 102 -1.59 6.89 -8.59
CA SER A 102 -0.83 6.95 -9.84
C SER A 102 0.66 7.23 -9.60
N HIS A 103 0.98 8.18 -8.71
CA HIS A 103 2.37 8.46 -8.34
C HIS A 103 3.03 7.30 -7.60
N ALA A 104 2.30 6.62 -6.71
CA ALA A 104 2.82 5.45 -6.01
C ALA A 104 3.09 4.29 -6.98
N GLN A 105 2.16 4.02 -7.90
CA GLN A 105 2.36 3.03 -8.96
C GLN A 105 3.54 3.41 -9.85
N GLN A 106 3.72 4.69 -10.20
CA GLN A 106 4.90 5.12 -10.97
C GLN A 106 6.21 4.81 -10.22
N ALA A 107 6.25 5.04 -8.90
CA ALA A 107 7.40 4.69 -8.08
C ALA A 107 7.64 3.17 -8.04
N MET A 108 6.57 2.36 -7.91
CA MET A 108 6.66 0.90 -7.96
C MET A 108 7.17 0.40 -9.32
N ARG A 109 6.70 0.97 -10.43
CA ARG A 109 7.17 0.62 -11.80
C ARG A 109 8.63 0.98 -12.03
N GLY A 110 9.13 2.00 -11.31
CA GLY A 110 10.53 2.42 -11.37
C GLY A 110 11.47 1.62 -10.47
N ASP A 111 10.96 0.67 -9.67
CA ASP A 111 11.76 -0.13 -8.75
C ASP A 111 11.96 -1.56 -9.28
N GLU A 112 13.19 -1.88 -9.69
CA GLU A 112 13.56 -3.19 -10.24
C GLU A 112 13.39 -4.35 -9.24
N ARG A 113 13.23 -4.05 -7.95
CA ARG A 113 12.96 -5.03 -6.88
C ARG A 113 11.48 -5.35 -6.75
N VAL A 114 10.61 -4.79 -7.59
CA VAL A 114 9.15 -4.98 -7.55
C VAL A 114 8.66 -5.52 -8.89
N GLU A 115 7.89 -6.60 -8.84
CA GLU A 115 7.23 -7.18 -10.02
C GLU A 115 5.75 -6.84 -10.08
N PHE A 116 5.12 -6.78 -8.90
CA PHE A 116 3.70 -6.50 -8.75
C PHE A 116 3.44 -5.54 -7.59
N GLY A 117 2.42 -4.71 -7.69
CA GLY A 117 1.75 -4.20 -6.50
C GLY A 117 0.84 -5.25 -5.91
N TYR A 118 0.73 -5.26 -4.58
CA TYR A 118 -0.13 -6.17 -3.82
C TYR A 118 -0.85 -5.40 -2.71
N LEU A 119 -2.15 -5.63 -2.54
CA LEU A 119 -2.87 -5.21 -1.34
C LEU A 119 -4.04 -6.12 -1.01
N GLY A 120 -4.33 -6.23 0.27
CA GLY A 120 -5.65 -6.62 0.78
C GLY A 120 -6.46 -5.38 1.10
N CYS A 121 -7.78 -5.41 0.86
CA CYS A 121 -8.65 -4.31 1.24
C CYS A 121 -10.02 -4.78 1.72
N ARG A 122 -10.88 -3.82 2.07
CA ARG A 122 -12.30 -4.06 2.34
C ARG A 122 -13.10 -4.00 1.04
N ASP A 123 -14.25 -4.67 0.99
CA ASP A 123 -15.11 -4.70 -0.21
C ASP A 123 -15.51 -3.31 -0.71
N GLU A 124 -15.76 -2.37 0.21
CA GLU A 124 -16.33 -1.06 -0.12
C GLU A 124 -15.35 -0.17 -0.92
N VAL A 125 -14.05 -0.49 -0.91
CA VAL A 125 -13.01 0.31 -1.58
C VAL A 125 -12.44 -0.38 -2.83
N VAL A 126 -12.95 -1.56 -3.21
CA VAL A 126 -12.42 -2.27 -4.38
C VAL A 126 -12.58 -1.47 -5.68
N GLU A 127 -13.74 -0.84 -5.88
CA GLU A 127 -13.99 -0.05 -7.09
C GLU A 127 -12.96 1.07 -7.26
N PHE A 128 -12.48 1.65 -6.15
CA PHE A 128 -11.42 2.66 -6.20
C PHE A 128 -10.12 2.08 -6.80
N TYR A 129 -9.69 0.91 -6.33
CA TYR A 129 -8.46 0.27 -6.81
C TYR A 129 -8.59 -0.19 -8.26
N GLU A 130 -9.70 -0.82 -8.64
CA GLU A 130 -9.95 -1.27 -10.02
C GLU A 130 -9.89 -0.09 -11.01
N ARG A 131 -10.45 1.07 -10.64
CA ARG A 131 -10.34 2.31 -11.44
C ARG A 131 -8.93 2.86 -11.57
N THR A 132 -7.99 2.39 -10.75
CA THR A 132 -6.56 2.74 -10.83
C THR A 132 -5.71 1.61 -11.44
N GLY A 133 -6.34 0.63 -12.09
CA GLY A 133 -5.66 -0.42 -12.85
C GLY A 133 -5.25 -1.64 -12.02
N TRP A 134 -5.76 -1.77 -10.79
CA TRP A 134 -5.62 -3.00 -10.01
C TRP A 134 -6.66 -4.03 -10.44
N SER A 135 -6.35 -5.30 -10.26
CA SER A 135 -7.24 -6.42 -10.61
C SER A 135 -7.36 -7.38 -9.44
N ARG A 136 -8.58 -7.86 -9.20
CA ARG A 136 -8.85 -8.87 -8.17
C ARG A 136 -8.15 -10.18 -8.49
N VAL A 137 -7.65 -10.84 -7.46
CA VAL A 137 -7.24 -12.25 -7.50
C VAL A 137 -8.02 -13.03 -6.46
N ASN A 138 -8.34 -14.29 -6.79
CA ASN A 138 -9.00 -15.19 -5.86
C ASN A 138 -7.97 -16.17 -5.30
N ALA A 139 -7.63 -16.01 -4.04
CA ALA A 139 -6.65 -16.82 -3.33
C ALA A 139 -6.95 -16.79 -1.83
N VAL A 140 -6.55 -17.84 -1.12
CA VAL A 140 -6.48 -17.78 0.34
C VAL A 140 -5.17 -17.10 0.71
N GLU A 141 -5.23 -16.10 1.60
CA GLU A 141 -4.04 -15.42 2.11
C GLU A 141 -3.66 -15.97 3.49
N ARG A 142 -2.37 -16.18 3.70
CA ARG A 142 -1.76 -16.51 4.97
C ARG A 142 -0.76 -15.41 5.35
N HIS A 143 -0.81 -14.95 6.60
CA HIS A 143 0.10 -13.91 7.09
C HIS A 143 0.38 -14.03 8.59
N VAL A 144 1.43 -13.37 9.08
CA VAL A 144 1.72 -13.24 10.51
C VAL A 144 0.72 -12.25 11.13
N SER A 145 0.15 -12.60 12.29
CA SER A 145 -0.83 -11.73 12.96
C SER A 145 -0.21 -10.37 13.33
N THR A 146 -0.99 -9.30 13.14
CA THR A 146 -0.64 -7.94 13.56
C THR A 146 -0.67 -7.75 15.08
N VAL A 147 -1.30 -8.68 15.82
CA VAL A 147 -1.45 -8.62 17.28
C VAL A 147 -0.48 -9.55 18.00
N ASP A 148 -0.26 -10.76 17.46
CA ASP A 148 0.61 -11.79 18.05
C ASP A 148 1.53 -12.39 16.98
N THR A 149 2.77 -11.89 16.91
CA THR A 149 3.73 -12.27 15.86
C THR A 149 4.15 -13.74 15.88
N THR A 150 3.76 -14.50 16.90
CA THR A 150 3.98 -15.95 16.97
C THR A 150 2.90 -16.76 16.26
N LYS A 151 1.80 -16.11 15.86
CA LYS A 151 0.66 -16.75 15.21
C LYS A 151 0.56 -16.38 13.75
N THR A 152 0.07 -17.35 13.00
CA THR A 152 -0.31 -17.19 11.60
C THR A 152 -1.82 -17.12 11.48
N VAL A 153 -2.30 -16.19 10.66
CA VAL A 153 -3.71 -16.00 10.32
C VAL A 153 -3.91 -16.45 8.88
N THR A 154 -5.01 -17.15 8.63
CA THR A 154 -5.48 -17.48 7.28
C THR A 154 -6.75 -16.68 7.01
N SER A 155 -6.72 -15.80 6.02
CA SER A 155 -7.83 -14.97 5.57
C SER A 155 -8.36 -15.49 4.23
N SER A 156 -9.66 -15.75 4.16
CA SER A 156 -10.32 -16.25 2.96
C SER A 156 -11.52 -15.40 2.53
N GLY A 157 -11.62 -14.16 3.01
CA GLY A 157 -12.82 -13.32 2.81
C GLY A 157 -12.59 -11.91 2.29
N GLY A 158 -11.41 -11.31 2.53
CA GLY A 158 -11.12 -9.95 2.07
C GLY A 158 -10.69 -9.91 0.61
N PRO A 159 -11.12 -8.92 -0.19
CA PRO A 159 -10.59 -8.72 -1.54
C PRO A 159 -9.07 -8.55 -1.55
N ILE A 160 -8.43 -9.30 -2.44
CA ILE A 160 -7.00 -9.18 -2.74
C ILE A 160 -6.87 -8.62 -4.15
N LEU A 161 -6.05 -7.58 -4.31
CA LEU A 161 -5.82 -6.95 -5.59
C LEU A 161 -4.33 -6.84 -5.90
N VAL A 162 -4.04 -6.97 -7.19
CA VAL A 162 -2.68 -6.90 -7.73
C VAL A 162 -2.65 -6.02 -8.97
N PHE A 163 -1.50 -5.45 -9.27
CA PHE A 163 -1.22 -4.88 -10.59
C PHE A 163 0.21 -5.19 -11.01
N ALA A 164 0.48 -5.31 -12.31
CA ALA A 164 1.83 -5.53 -12.83
C ALA A 164 2.63 -4.22 -12.77
N ALA A 165 3.74 -4.22 -12.02
CA ALA A 165 4.65 -3.08 -11.93
C ALA A 165 5.67 -3.06 -13.07
N VAL A 166 5.98 -4.21 -13.65
CA VAL A 166 6.85 -4.29 -14.84
C VAL A 166 6.00 -4.03 -16.08
N ALA A 167 6.33 -2.98 -16.83
CA ALA A 167 5.86 -2.83 -18.20
C ALA A 167 6.64 -3.83 -19.06
N ASP A 168 5.96 -4.68 -19.84
CA ASP A 168 6.65 -5.45 -20.86
C ASP A 168 6.66 -4.68 -22.20
N PRO A 169 7.84 -4.31 -22.72
CA PRO A 169 7.98 -3.76 -24.07
C PRO A 169 7.49 -4.71 -25.19
N ARG A 170 7.30 -6.01 -24.90
CA ARG A 170 6.96 -7.07 -25.87
C ARG A 170 5.53 -7.63 -25.74
N GLY A 171 4.78 -7.27 -24.69
CA GLY A 171 3.35 -7.61 -24.50
C GLY A 171 3.03 -8.79 -23.56
N ASP A 172 4.03 -9.48 -23.03
CA ASP A 172 4.01 -10.55 -22.03
C ASP A 172 4.27 -10.01 -20.60
N ALA A 173 3.55 -8.95 -20.18
CA ALA A 173 3.61 -8.49 -18.79
C ALA A 173 3.43 -9.68 -17.82
N PRO A 174 4.23 -9.77 -16.75
CA PRO A 174 4.22 -10.94 -15.89
C PRO A 174 2.81 -11.14 -15.35
N ARG A 175 2.28 -12.36 -15.52
CA ARG A 175 0.97 -12.73 -14.98
C ARG A 175 1.12 -13.10 -13.52
N TRP A 176 0.17 -12.67 -12.70
CA TRP A 176 0.12 -13.09 -11.31
C TRP A 176 0.08 -14.64 -11.23
N PRO A 177 0.95 -15.29 -10.43
CA PRO A 177 0.97 -16.74 -10.34
C PRO A 177 -0.32 -17.30 -9.73
N LEU A 178 -0.60 -18.57 -10.02
CA LEU A 178 -1.74 -19.29 -9.44
C LEU A 178 -1.35 -19.91 -8.09
N GLY A 179 -2.26 -19.82 -7.13
CA GLY A 179 -2.17 -20.50 -5.84
C GLY A 179 -2.48 -19.57 -4.66
N ASP A 180 -2.53 -20.19 -3.48
CA ASP A 180 -2.68 -19.46 -2.22
C ASP A 180 -1.43 -18.63 -1.93
N ILE A 181 -1.64 -17.56 -1.16
CA ILE A 181 -0.64 -16.54 -0.89
C ILE A 181 -0.13 -16.73 0.54
N ASP A 182 1.18 -16.66 0.71
CA ASP A 182 1.81 -16.48 2.01
C ASP A 182 2.64 -15.19 2.00
N LEU A 183 2.24 -14.23 2.82
CA LEU A 183 2.89 -12.91 2.90
C LEU A 183 4.27 -12.96 3.55
N ASP A 184 4.68 -14.08 4.15
CA ASP A 184 5.97 -14.25 4.83
C ASP A 184 6.24 -13.13 5.86
N GLY A 185 5.17 -12.65 6.50
CA GLY A 185 5.18 -11.51 7.40
C GLY A 185 3.77 -10.97 7.65
N THR A 186 3.68 -9.82 8.30
CA THR A 186 2.42 -9.12 8.57
C THR A 186 1.80 -8.55 7.28
N PRO A 187 0.48 -8.28 7.24
CA PRO A 187 -0.16 -7.57 6.13
C PRO A 187 0.17 -6.07 6.13
N TRP A 188 -0.40 -5.32 5.18
CA TRP A 188 -0.24 -3.86 5.00
C TRP A 188 -1.57 -3.11 5.12
#